data_AF-A0A060ZBI0-F1
#
_entry.id   AF-A0A060ZBI0-F1
#
_cell.length_a   1.000
_cell.length_b   1.000
_cell.length_c   1.000
_cell.angle_alpha   90.00
_cell.angle_beta   90.00
_cell.angle_gamma   90.00
#
_symmetry.space_group_name_H-M   'P 1'
#
loop_
_entity.id
_entity.type
_entity.pdbx_description
1 polymer ?
#
loop_
_entity_poly.entity_id
_entity_poly.type
_entity_poly.pdbx_seq_one_letter_code
_entity_poly.pdbx_strand_id
1 'polypeptide(L)' 'MSLDPASLKAVGIQRAYALTELEPDVPRCLAQAGPLLERVAARMARDFLPV' A
#
# COMPACT_ATOMS: atom_id res chain seq x y z
N MET A 1 -6.92 0.76 11.33
CA MET A 1 -7.17 -0.68 11.16
C MET A 1 -6.05 -1.20 10.25
N SER A 2 -5.02 -1.82 10.82
CA SER A 2 -3.96 -2.46 10.03
C SER A 2 -4.29 -3.94 9.91
N LEU A 3 -4.34 -4.47 8.68
CA LEU A 3 -4.39 -5.91 8.45
C LEU A 3 -3.02 -6.48 8.82
N ASP A 4 -2.98 -7.42 9.76
CA ASP A 4 -1.71 -8.02 10.15
C ASP A 4 -1.18 -8.92 9.01
N PRO A 5 0.16 -9.05 8.87
CA PRO A 5 0.74 -9.85 7.79
C PRO A 5 0.37 -11.34 7.82
N ALA A 6 0.03 -11.91 8.99
CA ALA A 6 -0.33 -13.32 9.09
C ALA A 6 -1.73 -13.57 8.52
N SER A 7 -2.69 -12.70 8.83
CA SER A 7 -4.04 -12.74 8.26
C SER A 7 -4.04 -12.57 6.74
N LEU A 8 -3.18 -11.70 6.20
CA LEU A 8 -3.03 -11.55 4.74
C LEU A 8 -2.51 -12.85 4.09
N LYS A 9 -1.47 -13.45 4.67
CA LYS A 9 -0.91 -14.71 4.16
C LYS A 9 -1.91 -15.87 4.22
N ALA A 10 -2.74 -15.92 5.26
CA ALA A 10 -3.76 -16.97 5.43
C ALA A 10 -4.77 -17.00 4.27
N VAL A 11 -4.99 -15.87 3.58
CA VAL A 11 -5.88 -15.76 2.42
C VAL A 11 -5.13 -15.67 1.09
N GLY A 12 -3.83 -15.97 1.07
CA GLY A 12 -3.01 -15.94 -0.15
C GLY A 12 -2.59 -14.54 -0.62
N ILE A 13 -2.75 -13.50 0.22
CA ILE A 13 -2.27 -12.15 -0.07
C ILE A 13 -0.86 -11.99 0.52
N GLN A 14 0.13 -11.74 -0.33
CA GLN A 14 1.53 -11.68 0.09
C GLN A 14 1.87 -10.40 0.88
N ARG A 15 1.32 -9.25 0.46
CA ARG A 15 1.56 -7.95 1.08
C ARG A 15 0.41 -6.99 0.73
N ALA A 16 0.12 -6.05 1.62
CA ALA A 16 -0.81 -4.95 1.40
C ALA A 16 -0.07 -3.62 1.55
N TYR A 17 -0.45 -2.64 0.74
CA TYR A 17 0.11 -1.28 0.76
C TYR A 17 -1.03 -0.29 0.95
N ALA A 18 -1.22 0.19 2.18
CA ALA A 18 -2.29 1.14 2.47
C ALA A 18 -1.88 2.56 2.06
N LEU A 19 -2.76 3.28 1.35
CA LEU A 19 -2.54 4.71 1.06
C LEU A 19 -2.37 5.52 2.34
N THR A 20 -3.02 5.10 3.43
CA THR A 20 -2.93 5.73 4.75
C THR A 20 -1.56 5.61 5.41
N GLU A 21 -0.68 4.72 4.92
CA GLU A 21 0.73 4.70 5.33
C GLU A 21 1.54 5.84 4.69
N LEU A 22 1.06 6.39 3.56
CA LEU A 22 1.69 7.53 2.88
C LEU A 22 0.99 8.86 3.18
N GLU A 23 -0.32 8.83 3.45
CA GLU A 23 -1.17 10.00 3.71
C GLU A 23 -2.27 9.63 4.71
N PRO A 24 -2.19 10.03 5.99
CA PRO A 24 -3.14 9.60 7.02
C PRO A 24 -4.56 10.16 6.84
N ASP A 25 -4.74 11.27 6.11
CA ASP A 25 -6.06 11.85 5.84
C ASP A 25 -6.78 11.06 4.73
N VAL A 26 -7.86 10.36 5.10
CA VAL A 26 -8.66 9.53 4.18
C VAL A 26 -9.35 10.37 3.08
N PRO A 27 -10.07 11.46 3.39
CA PRO A 27 -10.54 12.39 2.37
C PRO A 27 -9.46 12.81 1.36
N ARG A 28 -8.26 13.11 1.85
CA ARG A 28 -7.12 13.47 0.98
C ARG A 28 -6.61 12.30 0.14
N CYS A 29 -6.59 11.07 0.69
CA CYS A 29 -6.28 9.87 -0.07
C CYS A 29 -7.20 9.70 -1.29
N LEU A 30 -8.50 9.93 -1.09
CA LEU A 30 -9.50 9.82 -2.15
C LEU A 30 -9.35 10.95 -3.17
N ALA A 31 -9.17 12.18 -2.69
CA ALA A 31 -8.99 13.36 -3.55
C ALA A 31 -7.68 13.31 -4.38
N GLN A 32 -6.65 12.65 -3.88
CA GLN A 32 -5.32 12.57 -4.50
C GLN A 32 -4.92 11.13 -4.87
N ALA A 33 -5.89 10.27 -5.18
CA ALA A 33 -5.67 8.85 -5.41
C ALA A 33 -4.60 8.59 -6.50
N GLY A 34 -4.63 9.30 -7.62
CA GLY A 34 -3.66 9.12 -8.71
C GLY A 34 -2.20 9.24 -8.27
N PRO A 35 -1.74 10.42 -7.81
CA PRO A 35 -0.37 10.61 -7.34
C PRO A 35 0.02 9.68 -6.18
N LEU A 36 -0.92 9.35 -5.28
CA LEU A 36 -0.64 8.43 -4.18
C LEU A 36 -0.45 6.98 -4.64
N LEU A 37 -1.21 6.55 -5.65
CA LEU A 37 -1.07 5.22 -6.26
C LEU A 37 0.26 5.08 -7.00
N GLU A 38 0.74 6.11 -7.71
CA GLU A 38 2.06 6.10 -8.33
C GLU A 38 3.17 5.89 -7.30
N ARG A 39 3.08 6.57 -6.15
CA ARG A 39 4.03 6.41 -5.04
C ARG A 39 3.97 5.02 -4.41
N VAL A 40 2.78 4.44 -4.26
CA VAL A 40 2.62 3.05 -3.81
C VAL A 40 3.24 2.08 -4.82
N ALA A 41 3.00 2.27 -6.11
CA ALA A 41 3.57 1.43 -7.15
C ALA A 41 5.11 1.47 -7.13
N ALA A 42 5.72 2.64 -6.95
CA ALA A 42 7.16 2.78 -6.79
C ALA A 42 7.70 2.05 -5.53
N ARG A 43 6.97 2.11 -4.41
CA ARG A 43 7.31 1.37 -3.19
C ARG A 43 7.23 -0.14 -3.41
N MET A 44 6.14 -0.60 -4.04
CA MET A 44 5.95 -2.00 -4.41
C MET A 44 7.09 -2.49 -5.33
N ALA A 45 7.48 -1.70 -6.33
CA ALA A 45 8.57 -2.07 -7.23
C ALA A 45 9.89 -2.32 -6.48
N ARG A 46 10.23 -1.51 -5.47
CA ARG A 46 11.44 -1.70 -4.65
C ARG A 46 11.44 -2.99 -3.84
N ASP A 47 10.25 -3.52 -3.54
CA ASP A 47 10.11 -4.76 -2.80
C ASP A 47 10.26 -6.01 -3.67
N PHE A 48 10.11 -5.89 -4.99
CA PHE A 48 10.08 -7.03 -5.93
C PHE A 48 11.14 -6.99 -7.02
N LEU A 49 11.65 -5.82 -7.37
CA LEU A 49 12.68 -5.69 -8.39
C LEU A 49 14.07 -5.78 -7.74
N PRO A 50 14.96 -6.64 -8.28
CA PRO A 50 16.35 -6.65 -7.86
C PRO A 50 17.04 -5.33 -8.23
N VAL A 51 17.98 -4.92 -7.37
CA VAL A 51 18.91 -3.81 -7.64
C VAL A 51 19.98 -4.19 -8.65
#